data_AF-A0A7W4CE81-F1
#
_entry.id   AF-A0A7W4CE81-F1
#
_cell.length_a   1.000
_cell.length_b   1.000
_cell.length_c   1.000
_cell.angle_alpha   90.00
_cell.angle_beta   90.00
_cell.angle_gamma   90.00
#
_symmetry.space_group_name_H-M   'P 1'
#
loop_
_entity.id
_entity.type
_entity.pdbx_description
1 polymer ?
#
loop_
_entity_poly.entity_id
_entity_poly.type
_entity_poly.pdbx_seq_one_letter_code
_entity_poly.pdbx_strand_id
1 'polypeptide(L)'
;MSEQINSNRRGFLTRLSKPVKAAANYEEKSQRSYARPPRAVDEVLFERLCDGCGLCEQACPNSVIEMLEGSALLNLDYNSCSLCNKCSEACPTGALHPTVSPYIDLKPSFADSCNNYMQMDCSACQAACSASAIQIEAGELPTVDKDKCNGCGECRSACYIGSVTLNLIQ
;
A
#
# COMPACT_ATOMS: atom_id res chain seq x y z
N MET A 1 52.60 24.81 13.98
CA MET A 1 52.09 24.84 15.37
C MET A 1 51.32 23.56 15.58
N SER A 2 51.92 22.59 16.27
CA SER A 2 51.41 21.25 16.49
C SER A 2 50.30 21.27 17.55
N GLU A 3 49.06 20.99 17.14
CA GLU A 3 47.93 20.89 18.07
C GLU A 3 48.09 19.66 18.96
N GLN A 4 48.14 19.89 20.27
CA GLN A 4 48.23 18.84 21.27
C GLN A 4 46.87 18.16 21.44
N ILE A 5 46.81 16.87 21.13
CA ILE A 5 45.64 16.03 21.41
C ILE A 5 45.59 15.79 22.93
N ASN A 6 44.62 16.42 23.60
CA ASN A 6 44.35 16.18 25.01
C ASN A 6 43.60 14.84 25.18
N SER A 7 44.29 13.85 25.75
CA SER A 7 43.86 12.46 25.90
C SER A 7 42.96 12.19 27.12
N ASN A 8 42.44 13.23 27.77
CA ASN A 8 41.62 13.06 28.96
C ASN A 8 40.23 12.50 28.63
N ARG A 9 39.83 11.39 29.29
CA ARG A 9 38.60 10.61 29.00
C ARG A 9 37.31 11.44 29.07
N ARG A 10 37.30 12.54 29.81
CA ARG A 10 36.17 13.47 29.89
C ARG A 10 35.97 14.35 28.64
N GLY A 11 37.03 14.65 27.90
CA GLY A 11 36.95 15.47 26.68
C GLY A 11 36.48 14.69 25.45
N PHE A 12 36.62 13.35 25.49
CA PHE A 12 36.21 12.48 24.38
C PHE A 12 34.67 12.32 24.31
N LEU A 13 33.98 12.36 25.45
CA LEU A 13 32.52 12.17 25.53
C LEU A 13 31.71 13.44 25.21
N THR A 14 32.32 14.62 25.23
CA THR A 14 31.65 15.89 24.88
C THR A 14 31.59 16.18 23.38
N ARG A 15 32.20 15.34 22.53
CA ARG A 15 32.09 15.45 21.06
C ARG A 15 30.89 14.66 20.48
N LEU A 16 30.24 13.83 21.29
CA LEU A 16 29.09 13.01 20.89
C LEU A 16 27.72 13.62 21.27
N SER A 17 27.72 14.80 21.90
CA SER A 17 26.50 15.45 22.40
C SER A 17 25.88 16.47 21.43
N LYS A 18 26.34 16.53 20.17
CA LYS A 18 25.59 17.25 19.14
C LYS A 18 24.41 16.38 18.72
N PRO A 19 23.15 16.79 18.95
CA PRO A 19 22.01 16.06 18.44
C PRO A 19 22.14 16.02 16.91
N VAL A 20 22.02 14.84 16.31
CA VAL A 20 21.91 14.66 14.87
C VAL A 20 20.55 15.21 14.44
N LYS A 21 20.41 16.55 14.43
CA LYS A 21 19.20 17.24 13.96
C LYS A 21 19.02 17.13 12.44
N ALA A 22 20.02 16.61 11.73
CA ALA A 22 20.07 16.60 10.27
C ALA A 22 19.58 15.29 9.63
N ALA A 23 19.39 14.20 10.39
CA ALA A 23 18.95 12.92 9.83
C ALA A 23 17.44 12.67 9.95
N ALA A 24 16.69 13.57 10.60
CA ALA A 24 15.29 13.32 10.94
C ALA A 24 14.30 13.60 9.79
N ASN A 25 14.71 14.31 8.74
CA ASN A 25 13.77 14.84 7.73
C ASN A 25 14.26 14.64 6.29
N TYR A 26 14.57 13.40 5.91
CA TYR A 26 14.56 13.02 4.49
C TYR A 26 13.72 11.75 4.36
N GLU A 27 12.40 11.93 4.43
CA GLU A 27 11.48 10.97 3.83
C GLU A 27 11.59 11.14 2.31
N GLU A 28 12.59 10.48 1.73
CA GLU A 28 12.66 10.34 0.28
C GLU A 28 11.53 9.37 -0.10
N LYS A 29 10.33 9.92 -0.36
CA LYS A 29 9.19 9.15 -0.86
C LYS A 29 9.58 8.55 -2.21
N SER A 30 10.03 7.29 -2.18
CA SER A 30 10.30 6.51 -3.38
C SER A 30 9.01 6.42 -4.21
N GLN A 31 9.11 6.80 -5.48
CA GLN A 31 7.98 6.77 -6.40
C GLN A 31 7.66 5.33 -6.75
N ARG A 32 6.51 4.83 -6.31
CA ARG A 32 6.02 3.50 -6.69
C ARG A 32 5.42 3.52 -8.09
N SER A 33 5.83 2.55 -8.90
CA SER A 33 5.24 2.28 -10.22
C SER A 33 4.03 1.34 -10.14
N TYR A 34 3.98 0.48 -9.11
CA TYR A 34 2.97 -0.56 -8.93
C TYR A 34 2.47 -0.61 -7.49
N ALA A 35 1.24 -1.09 -7.31
CA ALA A 35 0.73 -1.43 -5.98
C ALA A 35 1.46 -2.65 -5.43
N ARG A 36 1.85 -2.60 -4.15
CA ARG A 36 2.49 -3.73 -3.46
C ARG A 36 1.46 -4.56 -2.72
N PRO A 37 1.74 -5.86 -2.49
CA PRO A 37 0.91 -6.67 -1.60
C PRO A 37 0.77 -6.03 -0.22
N PRO A 38 -0.30 -6.34 0.53
CA PRO A 38 -0.50 -5.76 1.86
C PRO A 38 0.67 -6.10 2.77
N ARG A 39 0.99 -5.17 3.69
CA ARG A 39 2.13 -5.26 4.62
C ARG A 39 3.51 -5.20 3.98
N ALA A 40 3.61 -4.76 2.73
CA ALA A 40 4.89 -4.39 2.15
C ALA A 40 5.54 -3.27 2.97
N VAL A 41 6.82 -3.47 3.29
CA VAL A 41 7.68 -2.41 3.86
C VAL A 41 7.77 -1.21 2.90
N ASP A 42 8.48 -0.16 3.31
CA ASP A 42 8.73 0.97 2.41
C ASP A 42 9.38 0.50 1.09
N GLU A 43 9.11 1.21 -0.01
CA GLU A 43 9.47 0.74 -1.34
C GLU A 43 10.97 0.44 -1.49
N VAL A 44 11.83 1.28 -0.93
CA VAL A 44 13.29 1.10 -1.02
C VAL A 44 13.73 -0.17 -0.30
N LEU A 45 13.15 -0.45 0.86
CA LEU A 45 13.44 -1.69 1.58
C LEU A 45 12.81 -2.90 0.90
N PHE A 46 11.61 -2.75 0.34
CA PHE A 46 10.89 -3.81 -0.36
C PHE A 46 11.69 -4.32 -1.55
N GLU A 47 12.21 -3.41 -2.40
CA GLU A 47 13.05 -3.75 -3.55
C GLU A 47 14.34 -4.48 -3.17
N ARG A 48 14.87 -4.24 -1.96
CA ARG A 48 16.08 -4.91 -1.45
C ARG A 48 15.81 -6.27 -0.82
N LEU A 49 14.64 -6.43 -0.20
CA LEU A 49 14.27 -7.65 0.52
C LEU A 49 13.51 -8.64 -0.36
N CYS A 50 12.73 -8.19 -1.33
CA CYS A 50 12.02 -9.08 -2.24
C CYS A 50 13.03 -9.78 -3.16
N ASP A 51 13.14 -11.09 -3.02
CA ASP A 51 14.05 -11.95 -3.80
C ASP A 51 13.36 -12.61 -5.01
N GLY A 52 12.10 -12.28 -5.25
CA GLY A 52 11.33 -12.83 -6.37
C GLY A 52 10.89 -14.29 -6.21
N CYS A 53 10.93 -14.87 -5.00
CA CYS A 53 10.63 -16.30 -4.80
C CYS A 53 9.20 -16.75 -5.13
N GLY A 54 8.23 -15.84 -5.25
CA GLY A 54 6.84 -16.16 -5.62
C GLY A 54 6.01 -16.87 -4.55
N LEU A 55 6.50 -17.05 -3.32
CA LEU A 55 5.75 -17.71 -2.25
C LEU A 55 4.48 -16.95 -1.85
N CYS A 56 4.52 -15.61 -1.90
CA CYS A 56 3.35 -14.77 -1.60
C CYS A 56 2.24 -14.90 -2.66
N GLU A 57 2.60 -15.04 -3.93
CA GLU A 57 1.69 -15.34 -5.05
C GLU A 57 1.02 -16.71 -4.83
N GLN A 58 1.80 -17.76 -4.57
CA GLN A 58 1.28 -19.11 -4.32
C GLN A 58 0.37 -19.20 -3.09
N ALA A 59 0.67 -18.43 -2.03
CA ALA A 59 -0.11 -18.41 -0.80
C ALA A 59 -1.42 -17.60 -0.92
N CYS A 60 -1.58 -16.79 -1.97
CA CYS A 60 -2.72 -15.90 -2.10
C CYS A 60 -3.99 -16.67 -2.53
N PRO A 61 -5.02 -16.80 -1.67
CA PRO A 61 -6.22 -17.56 -2.01
C PRO A 61 -7.08 -16.89 -3.09
N ASN A 62 -6.89 -15.58 -3.30
CA ASN A 62 -7.66 -14.79 -4.26
C ASN A 62 -6.89 -14.56 -5.57
N SER A 63 -5.65 -15.04 -5.67
CA SER A 63 -4.79 -14.88 -6.86
C SER A 63 -4.66 -13.42 -7.31
N VAL A 64 -4.48 -12.49 -6.37
CA VAL A 64 -4.33 -11.05 -6.62
C VAL A 64 -2.88 -10.56 -6.53
N ILE A 65 -1.93 -11.47 -6.36
CA ILE A 65 -0.50 -11.15 -6.31
C ILE A 65 0.13 -11.76 -7.55
N GLU A 66 0.94 -10.98 -8.25
CA GLU A 66 1.66 -11.41 -9.45
C GLU A 66 3.15 -11.13 -9.28
N MET A 67 3.98 -11.97 -9.88
CA MET A 67 5.42 -11.73 -9.99
C MET A 67 5.75 -11.09 -11.34
N LEU A 68 6.24 -9.85 -11.33
CA LEU A 68 6.69 -9.12 -12.52
C LEU A 68 8.15 -8.71 -12.35
N GLU A 69 9.00 -9.08 -13.31
CA GLU A 69 10.44 -8.76 -13.30
C GLU A 69 11.16 -9.12 -11.97
N GLY A 70 10.74 -10.22 -11.33
CA GLY A 70 11.29 -10.68 -10.05
C GLY A 70 10.76 -9.93 -8.82
N SER A 71 9.74 -9.09 -8.97
CA SER A 71 9.13 -8.30 -7.90
C SER A 71 7.66 -8.63 -7.72
N ALA A 72 7.20 -8.76 -6.47
CA ALA A 72 5.79 -9.02 -6.20
C ALA A 72 4.97 -7.73 -6.28
N LEU A 73 3.88 -7.76 -7.04
CA LEU A 73 2.91 -6.67 -7.15
C LEU A 73 1.50 -7.16 -6.82
N LEU A 74 0.61 -6.23 -6.52
CA LEU A 74 -0.80 -6.47 -6.29
C LEU A 74 -1.60 -6.09 -7.54
N ASN A 75 -2.30 -7.06 -8.13
CA ASN A 75 -3.22 -6.87 -9.25
C ASN A 75 -4.66 -7.14 -8.80
N LEU A 76 -5.50 -6.11 -8.88
CA LEU A 76 -6.92 -6.15 -8.48
C LEU A 76 -7.87 -5.97 -9.67
N ASP A 77 -7.42 -6.31 -10.88
CA ASP A 77 -8.23 -6.16 -12.10
C ASP A 77 -9.45 -7.09 -12.12
N TYR A 78 -9.30 -8.32 -11.62
CA TYR A 78 -10.32 -9.38 -11.70
C TYR A 78 -10.82 -9.87 -10.34
N ASN A 79 -10.12 -9.55 -9.25
CA ASN A 79 -10.47 -9.99 -7.91
C ASN A 79 -10.05 -8.95 -6.86
N SER A 80 -10.49 -9.12 -5.62
CA SER A 80 -10.20 -8.23 -4.49
C SER A 80 -9.28 -8.88 -3.46
N CYS A 81 -8.48 -8.07 -2.77
CA CYS A 81 -7.67 -8.55 -1.65
C CYS A 81 -8.54 -8.69 -0.39
N SER A 82 -8.63 -9.89 0.18
CA SER A 82 -9.34 -10.14 1.44
C SER A 82 -8.58 -9.73 2.71
N LEU A 83 -7.37 -9.17 2.57
CA LEU A 83 -6.47 -8.80 3.68
C LEU A 83 -6.23 -9.95 4.67
N CYS A 84 -6.21 -11.19 4.18
CA CYS A 84 -6.09 -12.40 5.00
C CYS A 84 -4.68 -12.70 5.55
N ASN A 85 -3.68 -11.87 5.25
CA ASN A 85 -2.29 -11.97 5.71
C ASN A 85 -1.45 -13.17 5.25
N LYS A 86 -2.04 -14.16 4.55
CA LYS A 86 -1.31 -15.35 4.06
C LYS A 86 -0.04 -15.03 3.25
N CYS A 87 -0.07 -13.98 2.45
CA CYS A 87 1.10 -13.54 1.68
C CYS A 87 2.26 -13.05 2.58
N SER A 88 1.95 -12.34 3.67
CA SER A 88 2.95 -11.87 4.64
C SER A 88 3.49 -13.01 5.51
N GLU A 89 2.64 -13.97 5.87
CA GLU A 89 3.05 -15.17 6.60
C GLU A 89 4.00 -16.05 5.77
N ALA A 90 3.78 -16.09 4.46
CA ALA A 90 4.60 -16.86 3.52
C ALA A 90 5.90 -16.15 3.09
N CYS A 91 6.12 -14.89 3.46
CA CYS A 91 7.28 -14.11 3.01
C CYS A 91 8.51 -14.38 3.88
N PRO A 92 9.55 -15.11 3.40
CA PRO A 92 10.69 -15.48 4.22
C PRO A 92 11.68 -14.32 4.43
N THR A 93 11.70 -13.35 3.53
CA THR A 93 12.68 -12.25 3.54
C THR A 93 12.26 -11.05 4.38
N GLY A 94 10.99 -11.01 4.79
CA GLY A 94 10.42 -9.87 5.50
C GLY A 94 10.06 -8.69 4.60
N ALA A 95 10.07 -8.84 3.27
CA ALA A 95 9.56 -7.80 2.36
C ALA A 95 8.08 -7.50 2.62
N LEU A 96 7.30 -8.50 3.03
CA LEU A 96 5.94 -8.38 3.55
C LEU A 96 5.96 -8.70 5.06
N HIS A 97 5.87 -7.71 5.94
CA HIS A 97 6.17 -7.89 7.37
C HIS A 97 4.93 -7.70 8.28
N PRO A 98 4.64 -8.60 9.23
CA PRO A 98 3.45 -8.54 10.10
C PRO A 98 3.29 -7.29 10.97
N THR A 99 4.34 -6.50 11.17
CA THR A 99 4.27 -5.23 11.93
C THR A 99 3.92 -4.03 11.06
N VAL A 100 3.98 -4.18 9.73
CA VAL A 100 3.61 -3.12 8.79
C VAL A 100 2.10 -3.15 8.59
N SER A 101 1.50 -1.97 8.44
CA SER A 101 0.07 -1.83 8.18
C SER A 101 -0.37 -2.67 6.97
N PRO A 102 -1.51 -3.37 7.02
CA PRO A 102 -2.05 -4.10 5.87
C PRO A 102 -2.71 -3.17 4.85
N TYR A 103 -2.70 -1.86 5.07
CA TYR A 103 -3.25 -0.86 4.16
C TYR A 103 -2.61 -0.95 2.77
N ILE A 104 -3.44 -0.89 1.73
CA ILE A 104 -3.02 -0.90 0.33
C ILE A 104 -3.18 0.53 -0.22
N ASP A 105 -2.14 1.04 -0.88
CA ASP A 105 -2.09 2.40 -1.44
C ASP A 105 -2.94 2.56 -2.72
N LEU A 106 -4.09 1.91 -2.80
CA LEU A 106 -5.03 2.01 -3.92
C LEU A 106 -6.32 2.70 -3.46
N LYS A 107 -6.83 3.62 -4.28
CA LYS A 107 -8.15 4.24 -4.09
C LYS A 107 -9.00 4.13 -5.36
N PRO A 108 -10.32 3.90 -5.22
CA PRO A 108 -11.19 3.81 -6.38
C PRO A 108 -11.45 5.19 -7.00
N SER A 109 -11.71 5.18 -8.30
CA SER A 109 -12.24 6.31 -9.06
C SER A 109 -13.39 5.83 -9.93
N PHE A 110 -14.39 6.68 -10.08
CA PHE A 110 -15.66 6.33 -10.72
C PHE A 110 -15.79 7.12 -12.01
N ALA A 111 -16.08 6.43 -13.11
CA ALA A 111 -16.32 7.06 -14.41
C ALA A 111 -17.79 7.48 -14.56
N ASP A 112 -18.05 8.45 -15.44
CA ASP A 112 -19.39 8.93 -15.80
C ASP A 112 -20.28 7.83 -16.42
N SER A 113 -19.71 6.69 -16.82
CA SER A 113 -20.50 5.52 -17.22
C SER A 113 -21.16 4.78 -16.05
N CYS A 114 -20.93 5.20 -14.80
CA CYS A 114 -21.51 4.59 -13.60
C CYS A 114 -23.04 4.56 -13.69
N ASN A 115 -23.65 3.38 -13.47
CA ASN A 115 -25.11 3.23 -13.56
C ASN A 115 -25.89 4.20 -12.65
N ASN A 116 -25.42 4.44 -11.42
CA ASN A 116 -26.07 5.39 -10.52
C ASN A 116 -26.07 6.81 -11.08
N TYR A 117 -24.93 7.25 -11.63
CA TYR A 117 -24.81 8.55 -12.27
C TYR A 117 -25.63 8.65 -13.56
N MET A 118 -25.71 7.55 -14.30
CA MET A 118 -26.60 7.37 -15.47
C MET A 118 -28.08 7.20 -15.09
N GLN A 119 -28.47 7.57 -13.86
CA GLN A 119 -29.85 7.59 -13.37
C GLN A 119 -30.52 6.21 -13.29
N MET A 120 -29.73 5.15 -13.11
CA MET A 120 -30.21 3.81 -12.79
C MET A 120 -29.91 3.49 -11.32
N ASP A 121 -30.86 2.90 -10.60
CA ASP A 121 -30.65 2.51 -9.20
C ASP A 121 -29.53 1.45 -9.08
N CYS A 122 -28.35 1.86 -8.63
CA CYS A 122 -27.19 0.99 -8.47
C CYS A 122 -26.39 1.35 -7.22
N SER A 123 -26.26 0.38 -6.31
CA SER A 123 -25.49 0.50 -5.07
C SER A 123 -24.48 -0.64 -4.87
N ALA A 124 -24.11 -1.33 -5.96
CA ALA A 124 -23.29 -2.54 -5.90
C ALA A 124 -21.95 -2.34 -5.19
N CYS A 125 -21.21 -1.28 -5.52
CA CYS A 125 -19.92 -1.01 -4.89
C CYS A 125 -20.04 -0.61 -3.41
N GLN A 126 -21.11 0.12 -3.04
CA GLN A 126 -21.41 0.45 -1.65
C GLN A 126 -21.75 -0.81 -0.86
N ALA A 127 -22.62 -1.67 -1.39
CA ALA A 127 -23.03 -2.92 -0.74
C ALA A 127 -21.87 -3.91 -0.59
N ALA A 128 -20.95 -3.96 -1.55
CA ALA A 128 -19.78 -4.83 -1.51
C ALA A 128 -18.66 -4.33 -0.59
N CYS A 129 -18.65 -3.06 -0.20
CA CYS A 129 -17.54 -2.47 0.55
C CYS A 129 -17.56 -2.93 2.02
N SER A 130 -16.72 -3.90 2.36
CA SER A 130 -16.57 -4.40 3.74
C SER A 130 -16.12 -3.31 4.72
N ALA A 131 -15.36 -2.32 4.23
CA ALA A 131 -14.90 -1.18 5.01
C ALA A 131 -15.96 -0.08 5.23
N SER A 132 -17.15 -0.20 4.62
CA SER A 132 -18.20 0.83 4.66
C SER A 132 -17.70 2.24 4.28
N ALA A 133 -16.76 2.28 3.33
CA ALA A 133 -16.04 3.49 2.93
C ALA A 133 -16.67 4.20 1.72
N ILE A 134 -17.78 3.68 1.17
CA ILE A 134 -18.42 4.20 -0.03
C ILE A 134 -19.84 4.66 0.30
N GLN A 135 -20.20 5.84 -0.19
CA GLN A 135 -21.52 6.44 -0.03
C GLN A 135 -22.05 6.85 -1.41
N ILE A 136 -23.33 6.58 -1.65
CA ILE A 136 -23.99 6.85 -2.93
C ILE A 136 -25.24 7.67 -2.66
N GLU A 137 -25.33 8.82 -3.31
CA GLU A 137 -26.54 9.62 -3.41
C GLU A 137 -27.18 9.39 -4.79
N ALA A 138 -28.51 9.45 -4.89
CA ALA A 138 -29.22 9.13 -6.12
C ALA A 138 -28.80 10.08 -7.26
N GLY A 139 -28.40 9.52 -8.40
CA GLY A 139 -27.98 10.30 -9.57
C GLY A 139 -26.55 10.86 -9.51
N GLU A 140 -25.80 10.64 -8.43
CA GLU A 140 -24.45 11.16 -8.23
C GLU A 140 -23.37 10.09 -8.39
N LEU A 141 -22.11 10.49 -8.59
CA LEU A 141 -20.99 9.54 -8.51
C LEU A 141 -20.75 9.10 -7.05
N PRO A 142 -20.34 7.84 -6.80
CA PRO A 142 -20.00 7.39 -5.46
C PRO A 142 -18.87 8.22 -4.83
N THR A 143 -19.01 8.52 -3.54
CA THR A 143 -17.98 9.19 -2.73
C THR A 143 -17.24 8.20 -1.85
N VAL A 144 -16.00 8.51 -1.48
CA VAL A 144 -15.11 7.60 -0.73
C VAL A 144 -14.56 8.27 0.51
N ASP A 145 -14.82 7.67 1.67
CA ASP A 145 -14.15 7.96 2.93
C ASP A 145 -12.73 7.40 2.87
N LYS A 146 -11.74 8.29 2.72
CA LYS A 146 -10.34 7.92 2.51
C LYS A 146 -9.71 7.24 3.72
N ASP A 147 -10.19 7.55 4.93
CA ASP A 147 -9.65 7.03 6.17
C ASP A 147 -10.15 5.60 6.44
N LYS A 148 -11.35 5.26 5.97
CA LYS A 148 -11.90 3.90 6.06
C LYS A 148 -11.46 2.99 4.91
N CYS A 149 -11.31 3.54 3.71
CA CYS A 149 -10.97 2.75 2.54
C CYS A 149 -9.58 2.11 2.72
N ASN A 150 -9.48 0.79 2.67
CA ASN A 150 -8.24 0.04 2.86
C ASN A 150 -7.55 -0.38 1.53
N GLY A 151 -8.12 0.01 0.39
CA GLY A 151 -7.59 -0.31 -0.95
C GLY A 151 -7.82 -1.75 -1.42
N CYS A 152 -8.73 -2.50 -0.79
CA CYS A 152 -8.97 -3.93 -1.09
C CYS A 152 -9.49 -4.25 -2.51
N GLY A 153 -10.12 -3.28 -3.19
CA GLY A 153 -10.66 -3.45 -4.54
C GLY A 153 -12.02 -4.14 -4.66
N GLU A 154 -12.73 -4.43 -3.55
CA GLU A 154 -14.08 -5.04 -3.59
C GLU A 154 -15.07 -4.24 -4.46
N CYS A 155 -15.00 -2.91 -4.40
CA CYS A 155 -15.83 -2.01 -5.21
C CYS A 155 -15.60 -2.17 -6.73
N ARG A 156 -14.35 -2.45 -7.14
CA ARG A 156 -14.02 -2.72 -8.54
C ARG A 156 -14.56 -4.07 -8.97
N SER A 157 -14.32 -5.10 -8.17
CA SER A 157 -14.82 -6.45 -8.41
C SER A 157 -16.36 -6.50 -8.51
N ALA A 158 -17.06 -5.71 -7.70
CA ALA A 158 -18.53 -5.63 -7.73
C ALA A 158 -19.10 -4.84 -8.92
N CYS A 159 -18.29 -4.04 -9.63
CA CYS A 159 -18.77 -3.19 -10.71
C CYS A 159 -18.85 -3.97 -12.03
N TYR A 160 -20.00 -4.59 -12.30
CA TYR A 160 -20.24 -5.41 -13.49
C TYR A 160 -20.17 -4.66 -14.84
N ILE A 161 -20.20 -3.32 -14.83
CA ILE A 161 -20.05 -2.48 -16.02
C ILE A 161 -18.62 -1.92 -16.20
N GLY A 162 -17.72 -2.15 -15.23
CA GLY A 162 -16.33 -1.69 -15.32
C GLY A 162 -16.12 -0.19 -15.12
N SER A 163 -17.04 0.54 -14.48
CA SER A 163 -16.91 1.99 -14.22
C SER A 163 -16.06 2.35 -13.00
N VAL A 164 -15.38 1.39 -12.39
CA VAL A 164 -14.52 1.60 -11.22
C VAL A 164 -13.08 1.24 -11.61
N THR A 165 -12.17 2.22 -11.49
CA THR A 165 -10.72 2.01 -11.61
C THR A 165 -10.07 2.16 -10.24
N LEU A 166 -8.89 1.55 -10.04
CA LEU A 166 -8.10 1.72 -8.82
C LEU A 166 -6.80 2.44 -9.15
N ASN A 167 -6.52 3.52 -8.43
CA ASN A 167 -5.36 4.37 -8.64
C ASN A 167 -4.42 4.33 -7.44
N LEU A 168 -3.13 4.24 -7.73
CA LEU A 168 -2.08 4.28 -6.73
C LEU A 168 -1.96 5.70 -6.16
N ILE A 169 -1.98 5.82 -4.83
CA ILE A 169 -1.73 7.09 -4.14
C ILE A 169 -0.23 7.22 -3.83
N GLN A 170 0.31 8.44 -3.97
CA GLN A 170 1.72 8.79 -3.72
C GLN A 170 1.89 9.55 -2.39
#